data_AF-A0AB35FT36-F1
#
_entry.id   AF-A0AB35FT36-F1
#
_cell.length_a   1.000
_cell.length_b   1.000
_cell.length_c   1.000
_cell.angle_alpha   90.00
_cell.angle_beta   90.00
_cell.angle_gamma   90.00
#
_symmetry.space_group_name_H-M   'P 1'
#
loop_
_entity.id
_entity.type
_entity.pdbx_description
1 polymer ?
#
loop_
_entity_poly.entity_id
_entity_poly.type
_entity_poly.pdbx_seq_one_letter_code
_entity_poly.pdbx_strand_id
1 'polypeptide(L)'
;MEINSDVKDLILEYVGRYYRFENDFYKLPGIKFTDANWQRFKSGETSIEKMGAARVNAMLDCLFEDFELAMIGKAQTHYYFNNSLKMNMKFHAYYDQFKKQQLLKWIKDSREDVIGGSGRMYTADGNWISSAYLEVALKSSDLGNGTYMLQMRFKNYSRDPRPIPAGRQNRLEWIEKNLENIR
;
A
#
# COMPACT_ATOMS: atom_id res chain seq x y z
N MET A 1 -1.88 -5.58 -14.50
CA MET A 1 -1.99 -6.39 -13.27
C MET A 1 -3.07 -7.42 -13.51
N GLU A 2 -2.86 -8.64 -13.07
CA GLU A 2 -3.84 -9.72 -13.14
C GLU A 2 -4.47 -9.95 -11.76
N ILE A 3 -5.80 -10.04 -11.69
CA ILE A 3 -6.51 -10.29 -10.43
C ILE A 3 -6.53 -11.80 -10.19
N ASN A 4 -5.96 -12.24 -9.07
CA ASN A 4 -5.88 -13.64 -8.66
C ASN A 4 -5.73 -13.77 -7.14
N SER A 5 -5.46 -14.98 -6.63
CA SER A 5 -5.30 -15.23 -5.20
C SER A 5 -4.18 -14.43 -4.54
N ASP A 6 -3.10 -14.10 -5.25
CA ASP A 6 -2.01 -13.29 -4.70
C ASP A 6 -2.44 -11.83 -4.47
N VAL A 7 -3.31 -11.30 -5.34
CA VAL A 7 -3.93 -9.97 -5.13
C VAL A 7 -4.89 -9.99 -3.95
N LYS A 8 -5.66 -11.06 -3.76
CA LYS A 8 -6.48 -11.24 -2.56
C LYS A 8 -5.62 -11.19 -1.30
N ASP A 9 -4.54 -11.96 -1.25
CA ASP A 9 -3.63 -12.01 -0.11
C ASP A 9 -2.95 -10.65 0.13
N LEU A 10 -2.58 -9.93 -0.94
CA LEU A 10 -2.03 -8.57 -0.85
C LEU A 10 -3.03 -7.58 -0.24
N ILE A 11 -4.31 -7.63 -0.65
CA ILE A 11 -5.37 -6.79 -0.07
C ILE A 11 -5.50 -7.09 1.43
N LEU A 12 -5.63 -8.37 1.81
CA LEU A 12 -5.81 -8.76 3.22
C LEU A 12 -4.63 -8.32 4.09
N GLU A 13 -3.40 -8.48 3.58
CA GLU A 13 -2.21 -8.00 4.24
C GLU A 13 -2.27 -6.49 4.46
N TYR A 14 -2.52 -5.69 3.41
CA TYR A 14 -2.53 -4.22 3.50
C TYR A 14 -3.71 -3.66 4.32
N VAL A 15 -4.87 -4.33 4.32
CA VAL A 15 -5.97 -4.02 5.25
C VAL A 15 -5.49 -4.14 6.69
N GLY A 16 -4.80 -5.23 7.03
CA GLY A 16 -4.23 -5.45 8.36
C GLY A 16 -3.15 -4.43 8.75
N ARG A 17 -2.50 -3.77 7.78
CA ARG A 17 -1.49 -2.72 8.05
C ARG A 17 -2.11 -1.37 8.39
N TYR A 18 -3.18 -1.02 7.69
CA TYR A 18 -3.76 0.33 7.77
C TYR A 18 -4.94 0.45 8.72
N TYR A 19 -5.72 -0.62 8.88
CA TYR A 19 -6.93 -0.62 9.70
C TYR A 19 -6.71 -1.38 11.00
N ARG A 20 -7.02 -0.74 12.12
CA ARG A 20 -7.00 -1.39 13.44
C ARG A 20 -8.09 -2.45 13.55
N PHE A 21 -9.26 -2.17 12.99
CA PHE A 21 -10.39 -3.08 12.95
C PHE A 21 -10.82 -3.29 11.49
N GLU A 22 -10.92 -4.54 11.05
CA GLU A 22 -11.20 -4.86 9.64
C GLU A 22 -12.57 -4.33 9.15
N ASN A 23 -13.54 -4.20 10.05
CA ASN A 23 -14.88 -3.67 9.74
C ASN A 23 -14.85 -2.22 9.26
N ASP A 24 -13.85 -1.44 9.66
CA ASP A 24 -13.67 -0.08 9.18
C ASP A 24 -13.31 -0.04 7.70
N PHE A 25 -12.74 -1.13 7.16
CA PHE A 25 -12.44 -1.29 5.74
C PHE A 25 -13.60 -1.93 4.98
N TYR A 26 -14.01 -3.15 5.38
CA TYR A 26 -14.92 -3.93 4.52
C TYR A 26 -16.34 -3.35 4.46
N LYS A 27 -16.71 -2.44 5.38
CA LYS A 27 -18.00 -1.72 5.37
C LYS A 27 -17.94 -0.38 4.60
N LEU A 28 -16.79 0.02 4.05
CA LEU A 28 -16.66 1.26 3.28
C LEU A 28 -17.65 1.31 2.10
N PRO A 29 -18.14 2.50 1.73
CA PRO A 29 -18.87 2.70 0.49
C PRO A 29 -18.08 2.17 -0.71
N GLY A 30 -18.75 1.46 -1.63
CA GLY A 30 -18.11 0.80 -2.78
C GLY A 30 -17.65 -0.65 -2.49
N ILE A 31 -17.20 -0.95 -1.26
CA ILE A 31 -16.82 -2.31 -0.86
C ILE A 31 -18.04 -3.07 -0.32
N LYS A 32 -18.62 -2.60 0.79
CA LYS A 32 -19.90 -3.06 1.37
C LYS A 32 -20.04 -4.58 1.54
N PHE A 33 -19.10 -5.21 2.23
CA PHE A 33 -19.27 -6.59 2.69
C PHE A 33 -20.17 -6.67 3.92
N THR A 34 -20.90 -7.79 4.05
CA THR A 34 -21.42 -8.25 5.34
C THR A 34 -20.33 -9.03 6.07
N ASP A 35 -20.40 -9.11 7.40
CA ASP A 35 -19.41 -9.80 8.23
C ASP A 35 -19.22 -11.27 7.78
N ALA A 36 -20.32 -11.97 7.47
CA ALA A 36 -20.29 -13.34 6.97
C ALA A 36 -19.58 -13.47 5.61
N ASN A 37 -19.90 -12.59 4.65
CA ASN A 37 -19.27 -12.61 3.33
C ASN A 37 -17.78 -12.23 3.40
N TRP A 38 -17.41 -11.33 4.32
CA TRP A 38 -16.00 -11.02 4.58
C TRP A 38 -15.24 -12.24 5.09
N GLN A 39 -15.80 -13.02 6.03
CA GLN A 39 -15.14 -14.26 6.48
C GLN A 39 -14.99 -15.28 5.35
N ARG A 40 -15.99 -15.44 4.48
CA ARG A 40 -15.91 -16.31 3.28
C ARG A 40 -14.87 -15.85 2.27
N PHE A 41 -14.70 -14.53 2.13
CA PHE A 41 -13.66 -13.96 1.28
C PHE A 41 -12.26 -14.24 1.86
N LYS A 42 -12.07 -14.02 3.17
CA LYS A 42 -10.80 -14.31 3.86
C LYS A 42 -10.41 -15.78 3.79
N SER A 43 -11.37 -16.70 3.99
CA SER A 43 -11.12 -18.15 3.93
C SER A 43 -10.79 -18.66 2.52
N GLY A 44 -11.02 -17.84 1.47
CA GLY A 44 -10.84 -18.24 0.08
C GLY A 44 -12.02 -19.01 -0.51
N GLU A 45 -13.14 -19.15 0.22
CA GLU A 45 -14.38 -19.73 -0.31
C GLU A 45 -14.92 -18.91 -1.50
N THR A 46 -14.73 -17.58 -1.44
CA THR A 46 -15.02 -16.68 -2.56
C THR A 46 -13.74 -16.34 -3.33
N SER A 47 -13.64 -16.77 -4.58
CA SER A 47 -12.55 -16.33 -5.47
C SER A 47 -12.75 -14.87 -5.88
N ILE A 48 -11.68 -14.07 -5.73
CA ILE A 48 -11.65 -12.66 -6.12
C ILE A 48 -11.88 -12.45 -7.63
N GLU A 49 -11.49 -13.42 -8.46
CA GLU A 49 -11.65 -13.38 -9.93
C GLU A 49 -13.12 -13.37 -10.36
N LYS A 50 -14.00 -13.94 -9.53
CA LYS A 50 -15.45 -14.04 -9.79
C LYS A 50 -16.24 -12.91 -9.13
N MET A 51 -15.58 -12.02 -8.39
CA MET A 51 -16.23 -10.88 -7.76
C MET A 51 -16.49 -9.76 -8.77
N GLY A 52 -17.50 -8.94 -8.50
CA GLY A 52 -17.80 -7.78 -9.34
C GLY A 52 -16.61 -6.81 -9.40
N ALA A 53 -16.20 -6.45 -10.61
CA ALA A 53 -15.01 -5.63 -10.87
C ALA A 53 -15.02 -4.30 -10.08
N ALA A 54 -16.17 -3.63 -9.99
CA ALA A 54 -16.31 -2.38 -9.23
C ALA A 54 -15.91 -2.53 -7.75
N ARG A 55 -16.27 -3.66 -7.11
CA ARG A 55 -15.91 -3.92 -5.72
C ARG A 55 -14.41 -4.23 -5.57
N VAL A 56 -13.85 -5.01 -6.50
CA VAL A 56 -12.43 -5.36 -6.47
C VAL A 56 -11.56 -4.12 -6.66
N ASN A 57 -11.89 -3.28 -7.66
CA ASN A 57 -11.18 -2.02 -7.87
C ASN A 57 -11.34 -1.06 -6.69
N ALA A 58 -12.53 -0.93 -6.09
CA ALA A 58 -12.72 -0.11 -4.90
C ALA A 58 -11.84 -0.56 -3.71
N MET A 59 -11.61 -1.87 -3.53
CA MET A 59 -10.67 -2.36 -2.51
C MET A 59 -9.23 -1.96 -2.83
N LEU A 60 -8.83 -2.06 -4.09
CA LEU A 60 -7.47 -1.73 -4.55
C LEU A 60 -7.20 -0.22 -4.47
N ASP A 61 -8.10 0.59 -5.02
CA ASP A 61 -8.01 2.05 -5.06
C ASP A 61 -8.04 2.67 -3.64
N CYS A 62 -8.69 2.01 -2.69
CA CYS A 62 -8.65 2.43 -1.29
C CYS A 62 -7.25 2.24 -0.67
N LEU A 63 -6.58 1.13 -0.96
CA LEU A 63 -5.35 0.72 -0.29
C LEU A 63 -4.09 1.26 -0.96
N PHE A 64 -4.11 1.39 -2.29
CA PHE A 64 -2.92 1.68 -3.12
C PHE A 64 -3.13 2.93 -3.96
N GLU A 65 -2.06 3.68 -4.19
CA GLU A 65 -2.05 4.75 -5.20
C GLU A 65 -2.01 4.16 -6.62
N ASP A 66 -2.41 4.94 -7.64
CA ASP A 66 -2.36 4.51 -9.05
C ASP A 66 -0.95 4.05 -9.47
N PHE A 67 0.07 4.76 -9.01
CA PHE A 67 1.46 4.36 -9.24
C PHE A 67 1.81 3.02 -8.58
N GLU A 68 1.27 2.76 -7.39
CA GLU A 68 1.41 1.47 -6.70
C GLU A 68 0.69 0.35 -7.46
N LEU A 69 -0.51 0.59 -8.01
CA LEU A 69 -1.20 -0.38 -8.87
C LEU A 69 -0.37 -0.74 -10.13
N ALA A 70 0.29 0.26 -10.73
CA ALA A 70 1.22 0.02 -11.83
C ALA A 70 2.44 -0.81 -11.38
N MET A 71 3.00 -0.52 -10.20
CA MET A 71 4.09 -1.29 -9.62
C MET A 71 3.69 -2.72 -9.28
N ILE A 72 2.47 -2.97 -8.80
CA ILE A 72 1.97 -4.33 -8.57
C ILE A 72 1.99 -5.12 -9.87
N GLY A 73 1.50 -4.55 -10.98
CA GLY A 73 1.56 -5.20 -12.29
C GLY A 73 2.99 -5.53 -12.76
N LYS A 74 3.94 -4.62 -12.52
CA LYS A 74 5.37 -4.87 -12.81
C LYS A 74 5.95 -5.96 -11.91
N ALA A 75 5.67 -5.90 -10.61
CA ALA A 75 6.11 -6.89 -9.64
C ALA A 75 5.57 -8.29 -9.97
N GLN A 76 4.30 -8.41 -10.36
CA GLN A 76 3.72 -9.69 -10.81
C GLN A 76 4.50 -10.30 -11.97
N THR A 77 4.87 -9.47 -12.96
CA THR A 77 5.69 -9.92 -14.10
C THR A 77 6.99 -10.54 -13.60
N HIS A 78 7.77 -9.81 -12.79
CA HIS A 78 9.04 -10.32 -12.27
C HIS A 78 8.87 -11.55 -11.36
N TYR A 79 7.81 -11.58 -10.55
CA TYR A 79 7.53 -12.66 -9.62
C TYR A 79 7.16 -13.96 -10.35
N TYR A 80 6.25 -13.92 -11.32
CA TYR A 80 5.78 -15.12 -12.00
C TYR A 80 6.80 -15.73 -12.94
N PHE A 81 7.69 -14.92 -13.53
CA PHE A 81 8.80 -15.41 -14.36
C PHE A 81 9.96 -16.00 -13.55
N ASN A 82 9.97 -15.86 -12.22
CA ASN A 82 11.04 -16.39 -11.37
C ASN A 82 10.52 -17.46 -10.39
N ASN A 83 10.80 -18.73 -10.71
CA ASN A 83 10.37 -19.87 -9.88
C ASN A 83 10.95 -19.85 -8.47
N SER A 84 12.17 -19.34 -8.29
CA SER A 84 12.79 -19.24 -6.97
C SER A 84 12.01 -18.26 -6.08
N LEU A 85 11.53 -17.13 -6.62
CA LEU A 85 10.71 -16.19 -5.85
C LEU A 85 9.38 -16.83 -5.42
N LYS A 86 8.69 -17.51 -6.34
CA LYS A 86 7.41 -18.18 -6.05
C LYS A 86 7.51 -19.25 -4.96
N MET A 87 8.60 -20.02 -4.94
CA MET A 87 8.80 -21.07 -3.93
C MET A 87 9.19 -20.52 -2.56
N ASN A 88 9.92 -19.39 -2.52
CA ASN A 88 10.57 -18.91 -1.30
C ASN A 88 9.79 -17.83 -0.55
N MET A 89 8.89 -17.09 -1.21
CA MET A 89 8.12 -16.03 -0.54
C MET A 89 6.77 -15.80 -1.18
N LYS A 90 5.83 -15.30 -0.37
CA LYS A 90 4.52 -14.83 -0.85
C LYS A 90 4.66 -13.54 -1.65
N PHE A 91 3.73 -13.32 -2.58
CA PHE A 91 3.75 -12.15 -3.47
C PHE A 91 3.78 -10.81 -2.71
N HIS A 92 2.98 -10.62 -1.66
CA HIS A 92 2.96 -9.37 -0.89
C HIS A 92 4.33 -9.03 -0.26
N ALA A 93 5.10 -10.04 0.18
CA ALA A 93 6.43 -9.84 0.70
C ALA A 93 7.43 -9.44 -0.40
N TYR A 94 7.30 -10.02 -1.59
CA TYR A 94 8.09 -9.61 -2.76
C TYR A 94 7.73 -8.20 -3.21
N TYR A 95 6.44 -7.84 -3.23
CA TYR A 95 5.98 -6.49 -3.59
C TYR A 95 6.57 -5.43 -2.66
N ASP A 96 6.62 -5.68 -1.34
CA ASP A 96 7.28 -4.77 -0.40
C ASP A 96 8.77 -4.58 -0.73
N GLN A 97 9.48 -5.65 -1.09
CA GLN A 97 10.89 -5.56 -1.53
C GLN A 97 11.01 -4.74 -2.81
N PHE A 98 10.16 -5.00 -3.80
CA PHE A 98 10.14 -4.30 -5.07
C PHE A 98 9.90 -2.79 -4.88
N LYS A 99 8.88 -2.43 -4.12
CA LYS A 99 8.54 -1.05 -3.76
C LYS A 99 9.68 -0.36 -2.99
N LYS A 100 10.32 -1.07 -2.06
CA LYS A 100 11.47 -0.54 -1.31
C LYS A 100 12.68 -0.29 -2.20
N GLN A 101 12.98 -1.17 -3.16
CA GLN A 101 14.04 -0.92 -4.14
C GLN A 101 13.74 0.31 -5.01
N GLN A 102 12.46 0.53 -5.35
CA GLN A 102 12.04 1.73 -6.07
C GLN A 102 12.26 3.00 -5.22
N LEU A 103 11.97 2.96 -3.91
CA LEU A 103 12.29 4.07 -3.00
C LEU A 103 13.79 4.35 -2.91
N LEU A 104 14.61 3.30 -2.77
CA LEU A 104 16.07 3.44 -2.74
C LEU A 104 16.61 4.08 -4.02
N LYS A 105 16.03 3.71 -5.17
CA LYS A 105 16.35 4.34 -6.45
C LYS A 105 15.98 5.83 -6.47
N TRP A 106 14.79 6.20 -5.99
CA TRP A 106 14.39 7.61 -5.89
C TRP A 106 15.33 8.42 -4.99
N ILE A 107 15.71 7.87 -3.82
CA ILE A 107 16.64 8.53 -2.90
C ILE A 107 18.02 8.69 -3.55
N LYS A 108 18.49 7.69 -4.30
CA LYS A 108 19.79 7.73 -4.98
C LYS A 108 19.82 8.72 -6.15
N ASP A 109 18.82 8.65 -7.03
CA ASP A 109 18.86 9.31 -8.33
C ASP A 109 18.17 10.69 -8.30
N SER A 110 17.32 10.95 -7.30
CA SER A 110 16.48 12.16 -7.25
C SER A 110 16.21 12.62 -5.82
N ARG A 111 17.21 12.51 -4.93
CA ARG A 111 17.11 12.85 -3.50
C ARG A 111 16.43 14.20 -3.24
N GLU A 112 16.79 15.21 -4.02
CA GLU A 112 16.28 16.58 -3.86
C GLU A 112 14.82 16.76 -4.31
N ASP A 113 14.25 15.78 -5.00
CA ASP A 113 12.86 15.80 -5.43
C ASP A 113 11.94 14.96 -4.52
N VAL A 114 12.54 14.08 -3.70
CA VAL A 114 11.78 13.28 -2.72
C VAL A 114 11.19 14.20 -1.65
N ILE A 115 9.89 14.04 -1.44
CA ILE A 115 9.11 14.65 -0.36
C ILE A 115 8.32 13.55 0.36
N GLY A 116 7.90 13.83 1.59
CA GLY A 116 7.06 12.91 2.34
C GLY A 116 6.06 13.62 3.24
N GLY A 117 5.02 12.89 3.62
CA GLY A 117 3.87 13.36 4.38
C GLY A 117 3.29 12.29 5.28
N SER A 118 2.40 12.69 6.18
CA SER A 118 1.63 11.75 7.00
C SER A 118 0.27 11.55 6.36
N GLY A 119 -0.01 10.32 5.94
CA GLY A 119 -1.25 9.92 5.29
C GLY A 119 -2.40 9.69 6.27
N ARG A 120 -3.63 9.83 5.76
CA ARG A 120 -4.86 9.55 6.50
C ARG A 120 -5.63 8.47 5.76
N MET A 121 -6.35 7.63 6.50
CA MET A 121 -7.24 6.64 5.92
C MET A 121 -8.65 6.85 6.49
N TYR A 122 -9.66 6.91 5.62
CA TYR A 122 -11.05 7.02 6.04
C TYR A 122 -11.60 5.68 6.50
N THR A 123 -12.45 5.72 7.52
CA THR A 123 -13.14 4.55 8.07
C THR A 123 -14.61 4.56 7.67
N ALA A 124 -15.25 3.39 7.68
CA ALA A 124 -16.65 3.24 7.25
C ALA A 124 -17.67 4.06 8.06
N ASP A 125 -17.33 4.49 9.27
CA ASP A 125 -18.15 5.35 10.13
C ASP A 125 -17.99 6.86 9.85
N GLY A 126 -17.17 7.23 8.86
CA GLY A 126 -16.92 8.62 8.47
C GLY A 126 -15.78 9.30 9.23
N ASN A 127 -15.09 8.61 10.13
CA ASN A 127 -13.88 9.10 10.78
C ASN A 127 -12.63 8.92 9.89
N TRP A 128 -11.48 9.35 10.40
CA TRP A 128 -10.17 9.05 9.79
C TRP A 128 -9.16 8.55 10.81
N ILE A 129 -8.31 7.62 10.38
CA ILE A 129 -7.10 7.22 11.10
C ILE A 129 -6.02 8.24 10.75
N SER A 130 -5.66 9.10 11.70
CA SER A 130 -4.57 10.04 11.54
C SER A 130 -3.22 9.32 11.49
N SER A 131 -2.34 9.72 10.58
CA SER A 131 -0.99 9.13 10.44
C SER A 131 -1.03 7.61 10.20
N ALA A 132 -1.97 7.18 9.36
CA ALA A 132 -2.16 5.78 9.00
C ALA A 132 -0.92 5.21 8.29
N TYR A 133 -0.24 6.01 7.48
CA TYR A 133 0.95 5.65 6.71
C TYR A 133 1.85 6.87 6.49
N LEU A 134 3.10 6.61 6.12
CA LEU A 134 4.02 7.57 5.51
C LEU A 134 3.74 7.61 4.01
N GLU A 135 3.45 8.80 3.51
CA GLU A 135 3.39 9.07 2.08
C GLU A 135 4.75 9.54 1.59
N VAL A 136 5.21 9.04 0.45
CA VAL A 136 6.44 9.47 -0.22
C VAL A 136 6.12 9.75 -1.69
N ALA A 137 6.50 10.92 -2.18
CA ALA A 137 6.26 11.34 -3.55
C ALA A 137 7.48 12.04 -4.16
N LEU A 138 7.50 12.14 -5.48
CA LEU A 138 8.42 13.01 -6.22
C LEU A 138 7.74 14.34 -6.53
N LYS A 139 8.29 15.43 -6.01
CA LYS A 139 7.69 16.77 -6.10
C LYS A 139 7.51 17.23 -7.55
N SER A 140 8.43 16.90 -8.44
CA SER A 140 8.34 17.22 -9.87
C SER A 140 7.16 16.58 -10.59
N SER A 141 6.52 15.58 -9.98
CA SER A 141 5.37 14.85 -10.52
C SER A 141 4.00 15.36 -10.00
N ASP A 142 3.97 16.55 -9.42
CA ASP A 142 2.75 17.20 -8.91
C ASP A 142 1.71 17.38 -10.02
N LEU A 143 0.48 16.92 -9.76
CA LEU A 143 -0.68 17.09 -10.63
C LEU A 143 -1.58 18.26 -10.19
N GLY A 144 -1.19 18.95 -9.09
CA GLY A 144 -1.99 19.95 -8.42
C GLY A 144 -2.83 19.36 -7.29
N ASN A 145 -3.38 20.25 -6.45
CA ASN A 145 -4.25 19.92 -5.31
C ASN A 145 -3.64 18.94 -4.30
N GLY A 146 -2.30 18.85 -4.23
CA GLY A 146 -1.60 17.96 -3.29
C GLY A 146 -1.60 16.48 -3.71
N THR A 147 -1.80 16.19 -5.00
CA THR A 147 -1.72 14.84 -5.56
C THR A 147 -0.52 14.72 -6.49
N TYR A 148 0.16 13.57 -6.46
CA TYR A 148 1.38 13.35 -7.24
C TYR A 148 1.23 12.10 -8.10
N MET A 149 1.67 12.18 -9.36
CA MET A 149 1.66 11.03 -10.27
C MET A 149 2.60 9.91 -9.77
N LEU A 150 3.71 10.26 -9.12
CA LEU A 150 4.67 9.31 -8.57
C LEU A 150 4.61 9.35 -7.04
N GLN A 151 3.80 8.46 -6.47
CA GLN A 151 3.48 8.42 -5.04
C GLN A 151 3.42 6.99 -4.52
N MET A 152 3.93 6.77 -3.31
CA MET A 152 3.97 5.48 -2.62
C MET A 152 3.58 5.63 -1.15
N ARG A 153 3.02 4.57 -0.58
CA ARG A 153 2.63 4.52 0.84
C ARG A 153 3.46 3.47 1.59
N PHE A 154 3.96 3.82 2.77
CA PHE A 154 4.72 2.94 3.64
C PHE A 154 4.17 2.95 5.06
N LYS A 155 4.13 1.79 5.72
CA LYS A 155 3.82 1.68 7.15
C LYS A 155 5.12 1.57 7.93
N ASN A 156 5.23 2.34 9.02
CA ASN A 156 6.36 2.27 9.93
C ASN A 156 6.12 1.19 11.00
N TYR A 157 7.08 0.26 11.13
CA TYR A 157 7.09 -0.83 12.12
C TYR A 157 8.22 -0.68 13.15
N SER A 158 8.83 0.51 13.29
CA SER A 158 9.80 0.77 14.37
C SER A 158 9.21 0.39 15.74
N ARG A 159 10.04 -0.23 16.61
CA ARG A 159 9.64 -0.66 17.96
C ARG A 159 9.10 0.47 18.83
N ASP A 160 9.65 1.67 18.67
CA ASP A 160 9.16 2.93 19.26
C ASP A 160 8.77 3.87 18.11
N PRO A 161 7.53 3.78 17.59
CA PRO A 161 7.11 4.57 16.45
C PRO A 161 6.86 6.01 16.88
N ARG A 162 7.91 6.83 16.83
CA ARG A 162 7.77 8.29 16.97
C ARG A 162 7.03 8.87 15.75
N PRO A 163 6.29 9.97 15.92
CA PRO A 163 5.65 10.66 14.80
C PRO A 163 6.65 11.02 13.71
N ILE A 164 6.22 10.92 12.45
CA ILE A 164 7.01 11.38 11.30
C ILE A 164 7.28 12.89 11.51
N PRO A 165 8.55 13.33 11.51
CA PRO A 165 8.86 14.72 11.82
C PRO A 165 8.27 15.70 10.81
N ALA A 166 8.08 16.95 11.20
CA ALA A 166 7.73 18.02 10.28
C ALA A 166 8.98 18.58 9.58
N GLY A 167 8.78 19.17 8.40
CA GLY A 167 9.85 19.74 7.59
C GLY A 167 10.46 18.76 6.60
N ARG A 168 10.74 19.24 5.39
CA ARG A 168 11.19 18.43 4.25
C ARG A 168 12.49 17.68 4.56
N GLN A 169 13.51 18.39 5.01
CA GLN A 169 14.82 17.82 5.30
C GLN A 169 14.74 16.76 6.41
N ASN A 170 14.09 17.08 7.53
CA ASN A 170 13.92 16.16 8.66
C ASN A 170 13.21 14.87 8.25
N ARG A 171 12.17 14.94 7.40
CA ARG A 171 11.47 13.74 6.90
C ARG A 171 12.34 12.89 6.02
N LEU A 172 13.12 13.51 5.12
CA LEU A 172 14.01 12.77 4.23
C LEU A 172 15.10 12.04 5.03
N GLU A 173 15.73 12.71 5.99
CA GLU A 173 16.69 12.09 6.90
C GLU A 173 16.05 10.98 7.74
N TRP A 174 14.79 11.17 8.16
CA TRP A 174 14.04 10.16 8.90
C TRP A 174 13.75 8.92 8.03
N ILE A 175 13.36 9.10 6.77
CA ILE A 175 13.15 8.01 5.80
C ILE A 175 14.44 7.21 5.66
N GLU A 176 15.56 7.88 5.39
CA GLU A 176 16.88 7.25 5.20
C GLU A 176 17.30 6.43 6.43
N LYS A 177 17.07 6.96 7.64
CA LYS A 177 17.39 6.26 8.90
C LYS A 177 16.45 5.09 9.23
N ASN A 178 15.24 5.06 8.68
CA ASN A 178 14.21 4.06 8.99
C ASN A 178 13.90 3.12 7.82
N LEU A 179 14.74 3.08 6.78
CA LEU A 179 14.53 2.23 5.59
C LEU A 179 14.25 0.77 5.96
N GLU A 180 14.91 0.21 6.98
CA GLU A 180 14.68 -1.17 7.45
C GLU A 180 13.35 -1.37 8.17
N ASN A 181 12.80 -0.30 8.75
CA ASN A 181 11.60 -0.33 9.57
C ASN A 181 10.31 -0.01 8.80
N ILE A 182 10.42 0.52 7.58
CA ILE A 182 9.26 0.82 6.72
C ILE A 182 8.97 -0.30 5.73
N ARG A 183 7.68 -0.63 5.56
CA ARG A 183 7.16 -1.64 4.62
C ARG A 183 5.90 -1.13 3.94
#